data_AF-Q3ED23-F1
#
_entry.id   AF-Q3ED23-F1
#
_cell.length_a   1.000
_cell.length_b   1.000
_cell.length_c   1.000
_cell.angle_alpha   90.00
_cell.angle_beta   90.00
_cell.angle_gamma   90.00
#
_symmetry.space_group_name_H-M   'P 1'
#
loop_
_entity.id
_entity.type
_entity.pdbx_description
1 polymer ?
#
loop_
_entity_poly.entity_id
_entity_poly.type
_entity_poly.pdbx_seq_one_letter_code
_entity_poly.pdbx_strand_id
1 'polypeptide(L)'
;MGSFSIDLPTLSGELDVYDWVVEDKLCNGFSSAKTWAALRPRSDVVSWAKTVWFKGATPKHAFHMWVTNLDRLPTKTRLASWGMQLQTTCGLCSLDIEDRDHLFLTCEFACFLWHTVSVRLELPAFSFVVWNDLMDWTLQRNRRSPPTLRKLIVQSVLYAIWKQRNNFLHNHETILPSVVFKTIDREIKNSITARRLKKRFRRLMTLWLH
;
A
#
# COMPACT_ATOMS: atom_id res chain seq x y z
N MET A 1 16.85 -43.19 -18.14
CA MET A 1 16.70 -43.13 -16.68
C MET A 1 18.06 -42.73 -16.11
N GLY A 2 18.24 -41.51 -15.62
CA GLY A 2 19.48 -41.15 -14.92
C GLY A 2 19.40 -41.70 -13.50
N SER A 3 20.18 -42.74 -13.17
CA SER A 3 20.29 -43.19 -11.79
C SER A 3 21.08 -42.13 -11.02
N PHE A 4 20.40 -41.36 -10.18
CA PHE A 4 21.07 -40.62 -9.11
C PHE A 4 21.58 -41.65 -8.10
N SER A 5 22.73 -42.26 -8.38
CA SER A 5 23.44 -43.07 -7.41
C SER A 5 24.19 -42.11 -6.51
N ILE A 6 23.61 -41.80 -5.35
CA ILE A 6 24.41 -41.27 -4.25
C ILE A 6 25.27 -42.46 -3.80
N ASP A 7 26.59 -42.30 -3.85
CA ASP A 7 27.50 -43.36 -3.42
C ASP A 7 27.21 -43.72 -1.96
N LEU A 8 27.32 -45.02 -1.64
CA LEU A 8 27.16 -45.48 -0.26
C LEU A 8 28.24 -44.83 0.62
N PRO A 9 27.89 -44.39 1.85
CA PRO A 9 28.88 -43.83 2.76
C PRO A 9 30.00 -44.83 3.02
N THR A 10 31.22 -44.31 3.08
CA THR A 10 32.42 -45.11 3.37
C THR A 10 32.36 -45.60 4.81
N LEU A 11 32.76 -46.85 5.07
CA LEU A 11 32.86 -47.45 6.41
C LEU A 11 34.02 -46.87 7.25
N SER A 12 34.40 -45.59 7.06
CA SER A 12 35.41 -44.96 7.92
C SER A 12 34.84 -44.83 9.33
N GLY A 13 35.67 -45.06 10.36
CA GLY A 13 35.29 -44.85 11.76
C GLY A 13 35.20 -43.38 12.17
N GLU A 14 35.20 -42.47 11.19
CA GLU A 14 35.09 -41.03 11.42
C GLU A 14 33.62 -40.63 11.51
N LEU A 15 33.32 -39.61 12.34
CA LEU A 15 31.97 -39.09 12.46
C LEU A 15 31.60 -38.27 11.23
N ASP A 16 30.35 -38.39 10.77
CA ASP A 16 29.82 -37.57 9.70
C ASP A 16 29.97 -36.07 10.02
N VAL A 17 30.42 -35.30 9.03
CA VAL A 17 30.45 -33.83 9.07
C VAL A 17 29.45 -33.30 8.05
N TYR A 18 28.72 -32.26 8.43
CA TYR A 18 27.79 -31.56 7.55
C TYR A 18 28.18 -30.09 7.45
N ASP A 19 28.07 -29.55 6.23
CA ASP A 19 28.32 -28.14 5.96
C ASP A 19 27.10 -27.49 5.35
N TRP A 20 26.85 -26.24 5.74
CA TRP A 20 25.75 -25.45 5.17
C TRP A 20 26.26 -24.63 3.99
N VAL A 21 25.97 -25.07 2.76
CA VAL A 21 26.41 -24.40 1.55
C VAL A 21 25.30 -23.53 0.97
N VAL A 22 25.61 -22.28 0.62
CA VAL A 22 24.68 -21.35 -0.03
C VAL A 22 25.37 -20.76 -1.27
N GLU A 23 24.78 -20.90 -2.45
CA GLU A 23 25.38 -20.44 -3.73
C GLU A 23 26.83 -20.91 -3.87
N ASP A 24 27.08 -22.20 -3.67
CA ASP A 24 28.41 -22.84 -3.73
C ASP A 24 29.44 -22.31 -2.72
N LYS A 25 29.01 -21.56 -1.70
CA LYS A 25 29.88 -21.06 -0.63
C LYS A 25 29.57 -21.76 0.69
N LEU A 26 30.59 -22.38 1.28
CA LEU A 26 30.55 -22.91 2.63
C LEU A 26 30.21 -21.77 3.60
N CYS A 27 29.14 -21.94 4.38
CA CYS A 27 28.87 -21.08 5.51
C CYS A 27 29.47 -21.74 6.76
N ASN A 28 30.18 -20.95 7.57
CA ASN A 28 30.62 -21.36 8.91
C ASN A 28 29.38 -21.50 9.83
N GLY A 29 28.64 -22.58 9.65
CA GLY A 29 27.34 -22.83 10.27
C GLY A 29 26.15 -22.30 9.49
N PHE A 30 24.95 -22.60 9.99
CA PHE A 30 23.69 -22.19 9.39
C PHE A 30 23.49 -20.67 9.47
N SER A 31 23.12 -20.07 8.34
CA SER A 31 22.76 -18.65 8.28
C SER A 31 21.40 -18.45 7.64
N SER A 32 20.35 -18.24 8.45
CA SER A 32 19.00 -17.99 7.95
C SER A 32 18.94 -16.86 6.93
N ALA A 33 19.76 -15.81 7.10
CA ALA A 33 19.80 -14.67 6.18
C ALA A 33 20.36 -15.04 4.80
N LYS A 34 21.47 -15.79 4.74
CA LYS A 34 22.06 -16.26 3.47
C LYS A 34 21.15 -17.28 2.80
N THR A 35 20.68 -18.26 3.57
CA THR A 35 19.72 -19.28 3.10
C THR A 35 18.49 -18.61 2.49
N TRP A 36 17.87 -17.69 3.21
CA TRP A 36 16.70 -16.97 2.71
C TRP A 36 17.03 -16.12 1.47
N ALA A 37 18.22 -15.50 1.43
CA ALA A 37 18.65 -14.71 0.28
C ALA A 37 18.80 -15.55 -1.00
N ALA A 38 19.26 -16.81 -0.88
CA ALA A 38 19.41 -17.73 -2.00
C ALA A 38 18.10 -18.43 -2.40
N LEU A 39 17.26 -18.81 -1.42
CA LEU A 39 16.00 -19.49 -1.70
C LEU A 39 14.92 -18.55 -2.27
N ARG A 40 14.94 -17.26 -1.90
CA ARG A 40 13.87 -16.35 -2.31
C ARG A 40 14.01 -15.98 -3.81
N PRO A 41 12.93 -16.09 -4.61
CA PRO A 41 12.91 -15.49 -5.94
C PRO A 41 13.07 -13.97 -5.84
N ARG A 42 14.08 -13.41 -6.51
CA ARG A 42 14.22 -11.96 -6.64
C ARG A 42 13.46 -11.47 -7.86
N SER A 43 12.42 -10.67 -7.64
CA SER A 43 11.83 -9.85 -8.69
C SER A 43 12.53 -8.50 -8.77
N ASP A 44 12.35 -7.82 -9.91
CA ASP A 44 12.85 -6.47 -10.11
C ASP A 44 12.32 -5.47 -9.07
N VAL A 45 13.13 -4.45 -8.79
CA VAL A 45 12.73 -3.37 -7.88
C VAL A 45 11.64 -2.52 -8.54
N VAL A 46 10.41 -2.72 -8.10
CA VAL A 46 9.26 -1.95 -8.55
C VAL A 46 9.26 -0.51 -8.01
N SER A 47 8.98 0.46 -8.87
CA SER A 47 9.00 1.90 -8.54
C SER A 47 8.00 2.27 -7.44
N TRP A 48 6.81 1.66 -7.46
CA TRP A 48 5.73 1.90 -6.51
C TRP A 48 6.07 1.48 -5.06
N ALA A 49 7.09 0.64 -4.85
CA ALA A 49 7.46 0.13 -3.52
C ALA A 49 7.74 1.27 -2.54
N LYS A 50 8.33 2.38 -3.00
CA LYS A 50 8.64 3.55 -2.14
C LYS A 50 7.39 4.36 -1.76
N THR A 51 6.30 4.24 -2.50
CA THR A 51 5.01 4.89 -2.20
C THR A 51 4.25 4.11 -1.14
N VAL A 52 4.29 2.78 -1.23
CA VAL A 52 3.65 1.86 -0.29
C VAL A 52 4.46 1.76 1.01
N TRP A 53 5.75 1.44 0.89
CA TRP A 53 6.65 1.14 2.00
C TRP A 53 7.60 2.31 2.25
N PHE A 54 7.39 3.04 3.33
CA PHE A 54 8.28 4.14 3.73
C PHE A 54 8.42 4.23 5.25
N LYS A 55 9.55 4.79 5.70
CA LYS A 55 9.79 5.03 7.12
C LYS A 55 8.71 5.95 7.68
N GLY A 56 7.86 5.40 8.55
CA GLY A 56 6.78 6.11 9.20
C GLY A 56 5.39 5.90 8.57
N ALA A 57 5.25 4.99 7.61
CA ALA A 57 3.93 4.51 7.22
C ALA A 57 3.18 3.91 8.41
N THR A 58 1.84 3.94 8.36
CA THR A 58 0.98 3.21 9.31
C THR A 58 0.72 1.83 8.71
N PRO A 59 1.09 0.71 9.40
CA PRO A 59 1.07 -0.63 8.81
C PRO A 59 -0.24 -1.01 8.11
N LYS A 60 -1.40 -0.72 8.74
CA LYS A 60 -2.71 -1.03 8.13
C LYS A 60 -2.92 -0.30 6.80
N HIS A 61 -2.50 0.96 6.71
CA HIS A 61 -2.67 1.75 5.48
C HIS A 61 -1.65 1.33 4.42
N ALA A 62 -0.44 0.96 4.81
CA ALA A 62 0.56 0.45 3.88
C ALA A 62 0.10 -0.87 3.24
N PHE A 63 -0.46 -1.79 4.04
CA PHE A 63 -1.05 -3.03 3.51
C PHE A 63 -2.20 -2.75 2.56
N HIS A 64 -3.15 -1.90 2.96
CA HIS A 64 -4.25 -1.51 2.08
C HIS A 64 -3.76 -0.87 0.77
N MET A 65 -2.81 0.07 0.86
CA MET A 65 -2.21 0.73 -0.30
C MET A 65 -1.54 -0.28 -1.25
N TRP A 66 -0.85 -1.29 -0.70
CA TRP A 66 -0.23 -2.35 -1.49
C TRP A 66 -1.27 -3.11 -2.32
N VAL A 67 -2.34 -3.60 -1.67
CA VAL A 67 -3.42 -4.36 -2.32
C VAL A 67 -4.16 -3.48 -3.34
N THR A 68 -4.40 -2.21 -3.02
CA THR A 68 -5.03 -1.24 -3.92
C THR A 68 -4.16 -0.99 -5.15
N ASN A 69 -2.85 -0.77 -4.95
CA ASN A 69 -1.92 -0.51 -6.05
C ASN A 69 -1.80 -1.70 -7.01
N LEU A 70 -1.94 -2.92 -6.51
CA LEU A 70 -1.99 -4.13 -7.33
C LEU A 70 -3.37 -4.39 -7.98
N ASP A 71 -4.33 -3.49 -7.76
CA ASP A 71 -5.72 -3.62 -8.21
C ASP A 71 -6.40 -4.91 -7.71
N ARG A 72 -6.12 -5.28 -6.46
CA ARG A 72 -6.56 -6.54 -5.84
C ARG A 72 -7.68 -6.41 -4.81
N LEU A 73 -8.21 -5.21 -4.61
CA LEU A 73 -9.38 -5.04 -3.75
C LEU A 73 -10.63 -5.61 -4.43
N PRO A 74 -11.58 -6.20 -3.69
CA PRO A 74 -12.83 -6.75 -4.23
C PRO A 74 -13.83 -5.64 -4.61
N THR A 75 -13.44 -4.80 -5.56
CA THR A 75 -14.34 -3.86 -6.25
C THR A 75 -15.39 -4.66 -7.02
N LYS A 76 -16.56 -4.06 -7.28
CA LYS A 76 -17.64 -4.80 -7.95
C LYS A 76 -17.22 -5.31 -9.33
N THR A 77 -16.44 -4.54 -10.10
CA THR A 77 -15.88 -4.99 -11.39
C THR A 77 -14.97 -6.20 -11.22
N ARG A 78 -14.15 -6.23 -10.17
CA ARG A 78 -13.28 -7.39 -9.88
C ARG A 78 -14.08 -8.62 -9.41
N LEU A 79 -15.14 -8.43 -8.64
CA LEU A 79 -16.02 -9.53 -8.23
C LEU A 79 -16.80 -10.11 -9.42
N ALA A 80 -17.28 -9.24 -10.32
CA ALA A 80 -17.95 -9.68 -11.55
C ALA A 80 -17.00 -10.49 -12.45
N SER A 81 -15.71 -10.15 -12.51
CA SER A 81 -14.72 -10.94 -13.28
C SER A 81 -14.45 -12.33 -12.69
N TRP A 82 -14.86 -12.58 -11.44
CA TRP A 82 -14.85 -13.92 -10.83
C TRP A 82 -16.12 -14.73 -11.14
N GLY A 83 -17.01 -14.24 -11.99
CA GLY A 83 -18.24 -14.91 -12.39
C GLY A 83 -19.43 -14.65 -11.45
N MET A 84 -19.30 -13.73 -10.50
CA MET A 84 -20.42 -13.35 -9.64
C MET A 84 -21.44 -12.50 -10.40
N GLN A 85 -22.72 -12.83 -10.30
CA GLN A 85 -23.81 -12.06 -10.89
C GLN A 85 -24.19 -10.88 -9.96
N LEU A 86 -23.58 -9.73 -10.18
CA LEU A 86 -23.88 -8.50 -9.42
C LEU A 86 -23.89 -7.25 -10.32
N GLN A 87 -24.60 -6.22 -9.87
CA GLN A 87 -24.55 -4.90 -10.48
C GLN A 87 -23.19 -4.26 -10.19
N THR A 88 -22.45 -3.87 -11.23
CA THR A 88 -21.10 -3.29 -11.12
C THR A 88 -21.10 -1.81 -10.77
N THR A 89 -22.24 -1.13 -10.79
CA THR A 89 -22.37 0.29 -10.47
C THR A 89 -21.85 0.62 -9.07
N CYS A 90 -21.08 1.70 -8.95
CA CYS A 90 -20.50 2.21 -7.71
C CYS A 90 -21.54 2.37 -6.61
N GLY A 91 -21.32 1.72 -5.46
CA GLY A 91 -22.24 1.83 -4.33
C GLY A 91 -22.29 3.22 -3.70
N LEU A 92 -21.25 4.05 -3.89
CA LEU A 92 -21.17 5.36 -3.24
C LEU A 92 -21.88 6.48 -4.01
N CYS A 93 -21.78 6.50 -5.35
CA CYS A 93 -22.42 7.54 -6.18
C CYS A 93 -23.54 7.02 -7.08
N SER A 94 -23.57 5.72 -7.39
CA SER A 94 -24.52 5.11 -8.35
C SER A 94 -24.45 5.67 -9.79
N LEU A 95 -23.37 6.34 -10.18
CA LEU A 95 -23.24 7.03 -11.48
C LEU A 95 -22.40 6.28 -12.52
N ASP A 96 -21.47 5.43 -12.08
CA ASP A 96 -20.48 4.79 -12.96
C ASP A 96 -20.09 3.41 -12.41
N ILE A 97 -19.29 2.66 -13.17
CA ILE A 97 -18.78 1.33 -12.82
C ILE A 97 -17.78 1.42 -11.65
N GLU A 98 -17.93 0.54 -10.65
CA GLU A 98 -17.00 0.44 -9.53
C GLU A 98 -15.75 -0.38 -9.89
N ASP A 99 -14.81 0.28 -10.57
CA ASP A 99 -13.42 -0.17 -10.63
C ASP A 99 -12.55 0.60 -9.62
N ARG A 100 -11.24 0.32 -9.59
CA ARG A 100 -10.31 0.98 -8.67
C ARG A 100 -10.20 2.47 -8.94
N ASP A 101 -10.04 2.87 -10.19
CA ASP A 101 -9.73 4.24 -10.54
C ASP A 101 -10.98 5.11 -10.31
N HIS A 102 -12.17 4.63 -10.69
CA HIS A 102 -13.43 5.28 -10.33
C HIS A 102 -13.60 5.40 -8.82
N LEU A 103 -13.54 4.29 -8.08
CA LEU A 103 -13.83 4.28 -6.65
C LEU A 103 -12.92 5.25 -5.86
N PHE A 104 -11.64 5.32 -6.22
CA PHE A 104 -10.65 6.06 -5.46
C PHE A 104 -10.31 7.44 -6.01
N LEU A 105 -10.62 7.74 -7.27
CA LEU A 105 -10.18 8.98 -7.92
C LEU A 105 -11.34 9.83 -8.42
N THR A 106 -12.26 9.26 -9.21
CA THR A 106 -13.26 10.04 -9.96
C THR A 106 -14.69 9.95 -9.40
N CYS A 107 -14.97 9.02 -8.50
CA CYS A 107 -16.23 8.97 -7.75
C CYS A 107 -16.48 10.30 -7.02
N GLU A 108 -17.71 10.81 -7.01
CA GLU A 108 -18.06 12.08 -6.35
C GLU A 108 -17.60 12.14 -4.89
N PHE A 109 -17.72 11.01 -4.17
CA PHE A 109 -17.24 10.86 -2.79
C PHE A 109 -15.72 11.06 -2.69
N ALA A 110 -14.96 10.46 -3.61
CA ALA A 110 -13.51 10.60 -3.68
C ALA A 110 -13.10 12.02 -4.10
N CYS A 111 -13.74 12.58 -5.12
CA CYS A 111 -13.53 13.95 -5.61
C CYS A 111 -13.71 14.98 -4.49
N PHE A 112 -14.76 14.84 -3.67
CA PHE A 112 -14.96 15.71 -2.50
C PHE A 112 -13.76 15.66 -1.53
N LEU A 113 -13.29 14.45 -1.21
CA LEU A 113 -12.15 14.28 -0.30
C LEU A 113 -10.87 14.85 -0.89
N TRP A 114 -10.59 14.59 -2.17
CA TRP A 114 -9.42 15.13 -2.86
C TRP A 114 -9.44 16.66 -2.93
N HIS A 115 -10.60 17.25 -3.20
CA HIS A 115 -10.79 18.70 -3.17
C HIS A 115 -10.53 19.27 -1.75
N THR A 116 -11.06 18.63 -0.72
CA THR A 116 -10.85 19.06 0.67
C THR A 116 -9.36 18.97 1.05
N VAL A 117 -8.65 17.93 0.57
CA VAL A 117 -7.21 17.79 0.74
C VAL A 117 -6.45 18.86 -0.03
N SER A 118 -6.81 19.19 -1.29
CA SER A 118 -6.11 20.20 -2.07
C SER A 118 -6.24 21.58 -1.43
N VAL A 119 -7.44 21.94 -0.94
CA VAL A 119 -7.65 23.17 -0.16
C VAL A 119 -6.78 23.16 1.08
N ARG A 120 -6.75 22.04 1.84
CA ARG A 120 -5.90 21.92 3.03
C ARG A 120 -4.40 22.05 2.73
N LEU A 121 -3.96 21.67 1.55
CA LEU A 121 -2.55 21.78 1.18
C LEU A 121 -2.22 23.12 0.50
N GLU A 122 -3.20 24.02 0.33
CA GLU A 122 -3.08 25.24 -0.49
C GLU A 122 -2.54 24.92 -1.89
N LEU A 123 -3.04 23.85 -2.49
CA LEU A 123 -2.67 23.44 -3.84
C LEU A 123 -3.84 23.65 -4.80
N PRO A 124 -3.56 23.78 -6.11
CA PRO A 124 -4.59 23.68 -7.13
C PRO A 124 -5.42 22.41 -6.95
N ALA A 125 -6.70 22.48 -7.32
CA ALA A 125 -7.61 21.34 -7.25
C ALA A 125 -7.01 20.13 -7.96
N PHE A 126 -7.10 18.97 -7.30
CA PHE A 126 -6.60 17.73 -7.89
C PHE A 126 -7.58 17.21 -8.94
N SER A 127 -7.02 16.72 -10.05
CA SER A 127 -7.75 16.07 -11.13
C SER A 127 -7.07 14.75 -11.46
N PHE A 128 -7.09 13.80 -10.51
CA PHE A 128 -6.57 12.47 -10.75
C PHE A 128 -7.60 11.69 -11.57
N VAL A 129 -7.22 11.27 -12.77
CA VAL A 129 -8.08 10.47 -13.65
C VAL A 129 -7.59 9.02 -13.67
N VAL A 130 -6.26 8.84 -13.70
CA VAL A 130 -5.64 7.52 -13.77
C VAL A 130 -4.80 7.28 -12.52
N TRP A 131 -4.75 6.05 -12.04
CA TRP A 131 -3.99 5.67 -10.84
C TRP A 131 -2.52 6.11 -10.84
N ASN A 132 -1.87 6.07 -12.01
CA ASN A 132 -0.48 6.46 -12.13
C ASN A 132 -0.26 7.95 -11.81
N ASP A 133 -1.23 8.83 -12.08
CA ASP A 133 -1.15 10.25 -11.75
C ASP A 133 -1.06 10.45 -10.24
N LEU A 134 -1.88 9.71 -9.48
CA LEU A 134 -1.85 9.72 -8.02
C LEU A 134 -0.51 9.19 -7.50
N MET A 135 0.00 8.10 -8.10
CA MET A 135 1.26 7.49 -7.70
C MET A 135 2.44 8.42 -7.93
N ASP A 136 2.54 9.05 -9.10
CA ASP A 136 3.60 10.00 -9.42
C ASP A 136 3.54 11.22 -8.52
N TRP A 137 2.33 11.73 -8.25
CA TRP A 137 2.13 12.85 -7.32
C TRP A 137 2.70 12.55 -5.93
N THR A 138 2.60 11.33 -5.41
CA THR A 138 3.18 10.97 -4.09
C THR A 138 4.71 11.02 -4.04
N LEU A 139 5.38 10.93 -5.20
CA LEU A 139 6.84 10.87 -5.31
C LEU A 139 7.46 12.22 -5.66
N GLN A 140 6.71 13.10 -6.31
CA GLN A 140 7.15 14.44 -6.67
C GLN A 140 7.60 15.27 -5.47
N ARG A 141 8.72 15.98 -5.65
CA ARG A 141 9.26 16.89 -4.63
C ARG A 141 8.47 18.20 -4.62
N ASN A 142 7.92 18.56 -3.47
CA ASN A 142 7.26 19.84 -3.27
C ASN A 142 7.54 20.35 -1.84
N ARG A 143 7.79 21.66 -1.69
CA ARG A 143 8.13 22.25 -0.39
C ARG A 143 6.93 22.32 0.57
N ARG A 144 5.74 22.63 0.06
CA ARG A 144 4.47 22.72 0.81
C ARG A 144 3.88 21.36 1.14
N SER A 145 4.10 20.37 0.28
CA SER A 145 3.61 18.99 0.43
C SER A 145 4.72 17.98 0.12
N PRO A 146 5.68 17.77 1.05
CA PRO A 146 6.78 16.84 0.81
C PRO A 146 6.28 15.40 0.64
N PRO A 147 7.02 14.52 -0.07
CA PRO A 147 6.59 13.15 -0.37
C PRO A 147 6.14 12.33 0.85
N THR A 148 6.72 12.57 2.03
CA THR A 148 6.30 11.85 3.25
C THR A 148 4.89 12.23 3.69
N LEU A 149 4.52 13.51 3.57
CA LEU A 149 3.17 13.99 3.88
C LEU A 149 2.17 13.49 2.84
N ARG A 150 2.51 13.63 1.55
CA ARG A 150 1.65 13.14 0.45
C ARG A 150 1.33 11.66 0.61
N LYS A 151 2.32 10.81 0.92
CA LYS A 151 2.09 9.37 1.15
C LYS A 151 1.18 9.10 2.35
N LEU A 152 1.34 9.82 3.46
CA LEU A 152 0.43 9.67 4.61
C LEU A 152 -1.00 10.04 4.24
N ILE A 153 -1.18 11.14 3.51
CA ILE A 153 -2.48 11.62 3.04
C ILE A 153 -3.13 10.59 2.12
N VAL A 154 -2.44 10.21 1.03
CA VAL A 154 -2.99 9.26 0.04
C VAL A 154 -3.38 7.95 0.71
N GLN A 155 -2.48 7.37 1.50
CA GLN A 155 -2.78 6.12 2.19
C GLN A 155 -3.97 6.22 3.15
N SER A 156 -4.17 7.37 3.81
CA SER A 156 -5.30 7.60 4.72
C SER A 156 -6.61 7.84 3.96
N VAL A 157 -6.59 8.61 2.88
CA VAL A 157 -7.75 8.88 2.02
C VAL A 157 -8.27 7.59 1.38
N LEU A 158 -7.38 6.82 0.75
CA LEU A 158 -7.76 5.56 0.10
C LEU A 158 -8.36 4.57 1.11
N TYR A 159 -7.73 4.43 2.28
CA TYR A 159 -8.27 3.56 3.32
C TYR A 159 -9.64 4.02 3.82
N ALA A 160 -9.85 5.34 3.96
CA ALA A 160 -11.12 5.89 4.42
C ALA A 160 -12.24 5.72 3.38
N ILE A 161 -11.95 5.91 2.08
CA ILE A 161 -12.89 5.64 0.99
C ILE A 161 -13.29 4.17 1.00
N TRP A 162 -12.32 3.25 1.07
CA TRP A 162 -12.60 1.82 1.10
C TRP A 162 -13.45 1.43 2.32
N LYS A 163 -13.11 1.98 3.49
CA LYS A 163 -13.91 1.78 4.71
C LYS A 163 -15.34 2.29 4.52
N GLN A 164 -15.54 3.47 3.94
CA GLN A 164 -16.88 4.00 3.71
C GLN A 164 -17.67 3.18 2.71
N ARG A 165 -17.04 2.73 1.62
CA ARG A 165 -17.65 1.82 0.65
C ARG A 165 -18.12 0.53 1.32
N ASN A 166 -17.30 -0.07 2.18
CA ASN A 166 -17.67 -1.30 2.88
C ASN A 166 -18.75 -1.08 3.95
N ASN A 167 -18.72 0.05 4.66
CA ASN A 167 -19.79 0.44 5.59
C ASN A 167 -21.13 0.56 4.86
N PHE A 168 -21.13 1.20 3.69
CA PHE A 168 -22.33 1.29 2.86
C PHE A 168 -22.82 -0.10 2.42
N LEU A 169 -21.91 -0.94 1.92
CA LEU A 169 -22.27 -2.25 1.37
C LEU A 169 -22.76 -3.25 2.42
N HIS A 170 -22.15 -3.29 3.61
CA HIS A 170 -22.39 -4.33 4.61
C HIS A 170 -23.25 -3.87 5.79
N ASN A 171 -23.20 -2.57 6.12
CA ASN A 171 -23.92 -2.02 7.27
C ASN A 171 -25.02 -1.03 6.85
N HIS A 172 -25.18 -0.75 5.56
CA HIS A 172 -26.08 0.30 5.03
C HIS A 172 -25.83 1.68 5.66
N GLU A 173 -24.60 1.92 6.11
CA GLU A 173 -24.20 3.15 6.79
C GLU A 173 -23.56 4.14 5.82
N THR A 174 -24.18 5.32 5.69
CA THR A 174 -23.65 6.42 4.89
C THR A 174 -23.10 7.52 5.79
N ILE A 175 -21.79 7.70 5.77
CA ILE A 175 -21.12 8.80 6.49
C ILE A 175 -20.80 9.90 5.48
N LEU A 176 -21.18 11.14 5.80
CA LEU A 176 -20.91 12.29 4.95
C LEU A 176 -19.40 12.44 4.68
N PRO A 177 -18.99 12.77 3.43
CA PRO A 177 -17.59 12.97 3.06
C PRO A 177 -16.84 13.93 4.01
N SER A 178 -17.52 14.99 4.46
CA SER A 178 -16.96 15.98 5.40
C SER A 178 -16.62 15.38 6.78
N VAL A 179 -17.42 14.44 7.27
CA VAL A 179 -17.19 13.72 8.53
C VAL A 179 -16.07 12.69 8.36
N VAL A 180 -16.02 12.02 7.20
CA VAL A 180 -14.90 11.13 6.85
C VAL A 180 -13.59 11.92 6.79
N PHE A 181 -13.60 13.13 6.23
CA PHE A 181 -12.42 14.00 6.22
C PHE A 181 -11.95 14.38 7.64
N LYS A 182 -12.85 14.64 8.59
CA LYS A 182 -12.46 14.86 10.01
C LYS A 182 -11.72 13.65 10.60
N THR A 183 -12.10 12.43 10.19
CA THR A 183 -11.40 11.21 10.60
C THR A 183 -10.01 11.10 9.97
N ILE A 184 -9.90 11.40 8.66
CA ILE A 184 -8.62 11.45 7.93
C ILE A 184 -7.69 12.49 8.57
N ASP A 185 -8.20 13.69 8.87
CA ASP A 185 -7.46 14.77 9.51
C ASP A 185 -6.86 14.34 10.86
N ARG A 186 -7.69 13.76 11.72
CA ARG A 186 -7.24 13.22 13.02
C ARG A 186 -6.18 12.14 12.85
N GLU A 187 -6.35 11.23 11.90
CA GLU A 187 -5.42 10.13 11.64
C GLU A 187 -4.05 10.63 11.16
N ILE A 188 -4.03 11.63 10.28
CA ILE A 188 -2.80 12.28 9.81
C ILE A 188 -2.10 12.98 10.98
N LYS A 189 -2.83 13.78 11.77
CA LYS A 189 -2.30 14.46 12.97
C LYS A 189 -1.69 13.47 13.96
N ASN A 190 -2.39 12.38 14.25
CA ASN A 190 -1.92 11.32 15.14
C ASN A 190 -0.66 10.66 14.57
N SER A 191 -0.67 10.34 13.27
CA SER A 191 0.47 9.71 12.60
C SER A 191 1.72 10.58 12.61
N ILE A 192 1.55 11.90 12.45
CA ILE A 192 2.65 12.87 12.53
C ILE A 192 3.16 12.98 13.97
N THR A 193 2.25 13.15 14.93
CA THR A 193 2.58 13.34 16.35
C THR A 193 3.35 12.16 16.92
N ALA A 194 2.93 10.93 16.61
CA ALA A 194 3.60 9.69 17.03
C ALA A 194 5.03 9.57 16.48
N ARG A 195 5.39 10.34 15.46
CA ARG A 195 6.68 10.23 14.75
C ARG A 195 7.44 11.56 14.75
N ARG A 196 7.04 12.53 15.57
CA ARG A 196 7.57 13.92 15.58
C ARG A 196 9.09 14.02 15.73
N LEU A 197 9.73 13.07 16.42
CA LEU A 197 11.18 13.06 16.63
C LEU A 197 11.96 12.69 15.34
N LYS A 198 11.32 12.02 14.38
CA LYS A 198 11.94 11.66 13.10
C LYS A 198 12.12 12.90 12.23
N LYS A 199 13.32 13.09 11.69
CA LYS A 199 13.70 14.28 10.87
C LYS A 199 12.67 14.63 9.79
N ARG A 200 12.13 13.63 9.08
CA ARG A 200 11.13 13.82 8.00
C ARG A 200 9.74 14.27 8.49
N PHE A 201 9.45 14.14 9.78
CA PHE A 201 8.13 14.41 10.39
C PHE A 201 8.06 15.74 11.12
N ARG A 202 9.21 16.33 11.50
CA ARG A 202 9.30 17.55 12.34
C ARG A 202 8.47 18.73 11.82
N ARG A 203 8.40 18.92 10.50
CA ARG A 203 7.68 20.03 9.85
C ARG A 203 6.32 19.63 9.27
N LEU A 204 5.93 18.36 9.38
CA LEU A 204 4.71 17.92 8.68
C LEU A 204 3.44 18.42 9.35
N MET A 205 3.46 18.62 10.67
CA MET A 205 2.27 19.12 11.39
C MET A 205 1.96 20.55 10.96
N THR A 206 2.95 21.43 10.89
CA THR A 206 2.76 22.80 10.43
C THR A 206 2.26 22.81 8.99
N LEU A 207 2.84 21.98 8.11
CA LEU A 207 2.37 21.84 6.72
C LEU A 207 0.97 21.22 6.59
N TRP A 208 0.41 20.59 7.62
CA TRP A 208 -0.92 19.99 7.56
C TRP A 208 -2.01 20.83 8.26
N LEU A 209 -1.63 21.73 9.16
CA LEU A 209 -2.56 22.54 9.95
C LEU A 209 -3.00 23.84 9.27
N HIS A 210 -2.20 24.36 8.34
CA HIS A 210 -2.57 25.51 7.52
C HIS A 210 -3.63 25.11 6.50
#